data_AF-A0A820XF91-F1
#
_entry.id   AF-A0A820XF91-F1
#
_cell.length_a   1.000
_cell.length_b   1.000
_cell.length_c   1.000
_cell.angle_alpha   90.00
_cell.angle_beta   90.00
_cell.angle_gamma   90.00
#
_symmetry.space_group_name_H-M   'P 1'
#
loop_
_entity.id
_entity.type
_entity.pdbx_description
1 polymer ?
#
loop_
_entity_poly.entity_id
_entity_poly.type
_entity_poly.pdbx_seq_one_letter_code
_entity_poly.pdbx_strand_id
1 'polypeptide(L)'
;MSNSITHKTALCLIPPENVWEQIQSIRSIYDKAYPRWMPHINLIYPFISESEFSNIKLLLESSVNQRKPFEIEFDKTSFEYFKQKGNECTFHIRPKINKNVVELQRIIEDILPNYLKSTRPFEAHLTLGQTTTSRISDMFIEMKAKWKPIKFIIDRVCMISRENNSDDLFTIKNQILLVGSEEEQDHNEQYIHIEQPLVKEIRSTLTTKYYLCIIPPNEFSARLLYLFEDTSFRPLKPFQIILAEYDCIPNESDLRLKIGSIPKFTIDFGARSICFNYSTSRLFLKPTNIEFIQRLNLNNDKNFDGTLTLGELDKKDLTEIGNRFTQSWTFNTNEFEIDRIYLIDSNGRFQYNFSLKSQCFS
;
A
#
# COMPACT_ATOMS: atom_id res chain seq x y z
N MET A 1 25.43 -17.71 -6.64
CA MET A 1 24.07 -18.22 -6.38
C MET A 1 23.25 -17.96 -7.63
N SER A 2 22.47 -18.93 -8.10
CA SER A 2 21.76 -18.84 -9.38
C SER A 2 20.62 -17.82 -9.31
N ASN A 3 20.77 -16.68 -9.99
CA ASN A 3 19.71 -15.69 -10.23
C ASN A 3 18.62 -16.27 -11.16
N SER A 4 17.79 -17.18 -10.66
CA SER A 4 16.73 -17.78 -11.49
C SER A 4 15.52 -16.83 -11.59
N ILE A 5 15.43 -16.13 -12.72
CA ILE A 5 14.23 -15.39 -13.10
C ILE A 5 13.05 -16.37 -13.24
N THR A 6 11.87 -15.99 -12.75
CA THR A 6 10.66 -16.83 -12.71
C THR A 6 9.39 -16.04 -13.03
N HIS A 7 8.42 -16.72 -13.65
CA HIS A 7 7.07 -16.18 -13.94
C HIS A 7 6.14 -16.20 -12.72
N LYS A 8 6.65 -16.64 -11.57
CA LYS A 8 5.90 -16.71 -10.31
C LYS A 8 6.03 -15.45 -9.46
N THR A 9 6.84 -14.50 -9.89
CA THR A 9 7.10 -13.25 -9.17
C THR A 9 7.07 -12.05 -10.12
N ALA A 10 6.77 -10.88 -9.56
CA ALA A 10 6.81 -9.61 -10.27
C ALA A 10 7.19 -8.46 -9.33
N LEU A 11 7.77 -7.42 -9.91
CA LEU A 11 7.91 -6.10 -9.29
C LEU A 11 6.91 -5.16 -9.98
N CYS A 12 6.00 -4.56 -9.24
CA CYS A 12 4.89 -3.81 -9.82
C CYS A 12 4.42 -2.63 -8.95
N LEU A 13 3.63 -1.76 -9.56
CA LEU A 13 2.79 -0.78 -8.86
C LEU A 13 1.37 -1.35 -8.80
N ILE A 14 0.69 -1.16 -7.66
CA ILE A 14 -0.67 -1.66 -7.43
C ILE A 14 -1.55 -0.46 -7.07
N PRO A 15 -2.61 -0.14 -7.84
CA PRO A 15 -3.59 0.86 -7.43
C PRO A 15 -4.20 0.49 -6.08
N PRO A 16 -4.63 1.45 -5.25
CA PRO A 16 -5.36 1.13 -4.04
C PRO A 16 -6.71 0.46 -4.36
N GLU A 17 -7.15 -0.47 -3.50
CA GLU A 17 -8.34 -1.31 -3.76
C GLU A 17 -9.64 -0.52 -3.93
N ASN A 18 -9.73 0.68 -3.34
CA ASN A 18 -10.89 1.56 -3.48
C ASN A 18 -11.16 2.02 -4.93
N VAL A 19 -10.19 1.88 -5.84
CA VAL A 19 -10.39 2.16 -7.27
C VAL A 19 -10.53 0.89 -8.12
N TRP A 20 -10.56 -0.29 -7.51
CA TRP A 20 -10.54 -1.55 -8.26
C TRP A 20 -11.87 -1.92 -8.87
N GLU A 21 -13.01 -1.52 -8.30
CA GLU A 21 -14.33 -1.98 -8.73
C GLU A 21 -14.52 -1.85 -10.25
N GLN A 22 -14.30 -0.66 -10.79
CA GLN A 22 -14.43 -0.38 -12.23
C GLN A 22 -13.40 -1.13 -13.09
N ILE A 23 -12.18 -1.33 -12.58
CA ILE A 23 -11.12 -2.06 -13.28
C ILE A 23 -11.46 -3.56 -13.32
N GLN A 24 -11.81 -4.13 -12.18
CA GLN A 24 -12.09 -5.55 -12.00
C GLN A 24 -13.42 -5.94 -12.63
N SER A 25 -14.41 -5.05 -12.73
CA SER A 25 -15.65 -5.32 -13.48
C SER A 25 -15.41 -5.58 -14.96
N ILE A 26 -14.35 -4.99 -15.53
CA ILE A 26 -13.93 -5.25 -16.91
C ILE A 26 -13.08 -6.53 -16.93
N ARG A 27 -12.08 -6.63 -16.06
CA ARG A 27 -11.15 -7.77 -16.04
C ARG A 27 -11.84 -9.11 -15.78
N SER A 28 -12.88 -9.14 -14.94
CA SER A 28 -13.64 -10.36 -14.66
C SER A 28 -14.34 -10.96 -15.88
N ILE A 29 -14.58 -10.14 -16.91
CA ILE A 29 -15.22 -10.56 -18.16
C ILE A 29 -14.17 -10.91 -19.22
N TYR A 30 -13.09 -10.12 -19.30
CA TYR A 30 -12.20 -10.14 -20.48
C TYR A 30 -10.75 -10.57 -20.20
N ASP A 31 -10.29 -10.57 -18.95
CA ASP A 31 -8.90 -10.87 -18.63
C ASP A 31 -8.73 -12.34 -18.23
N LYS A 32 -8.02 -13.11 -19.06
CA LYS A 32 -7.66 -14.51 -18.78
C LYS A 32 -6.80 -14.64 -17.52
N ALA A 33 -6.19 -13.54 -17.04
CA ALA A 33 -5.39 -13.50 -15.81
C ALA A 33 -6.20 -13.10 -14.56
N TYR A 34 -7.51 -12.85 -14.68
CA TYR A 34 -8.40 -12.66 -13.54
C TYR A 34 -8.84 -14.01 -12.96
N PRO A 35 -8.99 -14.16 -11.62
CA PRO A 35 -8.64 -13.21 -10.56
C PRO A 35 -7.18 -13.31 -10.12
N ARG A 36 -6.40 -14.20 -10.75
CA ARG A 36 -5.02 -14.54 -10.38
C ARG A 36 -4.13 -13.33 -10.08
N TRP A 37 -4.24 -12.28 -10.88
CA TRP A 37 -3.53 -11.02 -10.65
C TRP A 37 -4.47 -9.95 -10.12
N MET A 38 -4.05 -9.26 -9.06
CA MET A 38 -4.61 -7.94 -8.72
C MET A 38 -4.39 -6.93 -9.87
N PRO A 39 -5.17 -5.85 -9.96
CA PRO A 39 -4.84 -4.71 -10.82
C PRO A 39 -3.42 -4.22 -10.54
N HIS A 40 -2.60 -4.07 -11.58
CA HIS A 40 -1.20 -3.71 -11.42
C HIS A 40 -0.60 -3.08 -12.70
N ILE A 41 0.49 -2.34 -12.53
CA ILE A 41 1.41 -1.93 -13.59
C ILE A 41 2.73 -2.64 -13.32
N ASN A 42 3.15 -3.53 -14.22
CA ASN A 42 4.44 -4.21 -14.07
C ASN A 42 5.59 -3.21 -14.26
N LEU A 43 6.57 -3.25 -13.37
CA LEU A 43 7.86 -2.56 -13.53
C LEU A 43 8.93 -3.55 -14.02
N ILE A 44 8.93 -4.77 -13.45
CA ILE A 44 9.74 -5.91 -13.92
C ILE A 44 8.90 -7.18 -13.88
N TYR A 45 8.76 -7.82 -15.04
CA TYR A 45 8.19 -9.17 -15.17
C TYR A 45 8.77 -9.87 -16.40
N PRO A 46 9.14 -11.17 -16.30
CA PRO A 46 9.24 -11.98 -15.08
C PRO A 46 10.32 -11.47 -14.13
N PHE A 47 10.23 -11.81 -12.84
CA PHE A 47 11.12 -11.27 -11.82
C PHE A 47 11.97 -12.35 -11.12
N ILE A 48 12.68 -11.99 -10.06
CA ILE A 48 13.57 -12.91 -9.31
C ILE A 48 12.77 -13.83 -8.39
N SER A 49 13.34 -14.97 -7.98
CA SER A 49 12.70 -15.85 -6.99
C SER A 49 12.40 -15.13 -5.67
N GLU A 50 11.30 -15.52 -5.02
CA GLU A 50 10.87 -14.93 -3.74
C GLU A 50 11.95 -14.96 -2.66
N SER A 51 12.82 -15.97 -2.67
CA SER A 51 13.96 -16.09 -1.76
C SER A 51 14.91 -14.89 -1.79
N GLU A 52 14.96 -14.16 -2.90
CA GLU A 52 15.84 -13.01 -3.09
C GLU A 52 15.16 -11.66 -2.78
N PHE A 53 13.86 -11.66 -2.46
CA PHE A 53 13.12 -10.40 -2.24
C PHE A 53 13.74 -9.55 -1.14
N SER A 54 14.26 -10.14 -0.07
CA SER A 54 14.95 -9.39 1.00
C SER A 54 16.20 -8.67 0.47
N ASN A 55 17.02 -9.36 -0.33
CA ASN A 55 18.24 -8.80 -0.90
C ASN A 55 17.92 -7.67 -1.88
N ILE A 56 16.97 -7.90 -2.79
CA ILE A 56 16.51 -6.89 -3.76
C ILE A 56 15.90 -5.69 -3.04
N LYS A 57 15.12 -5.91 -1.98
CA LYS A 57 14.52 -4.81 -1.21
C LYS A 57 15.61 -3.89 -0.70
N LEU A 58 16.63 -4.44 -0.04
CA LEU A 58 17.77 -3.67 0.48
C LEU A 58 18.48 -2.87 -0.61
N LEU A 59 18.64 -3.44 -1.81
CA LEU A 59 19.29 -2.75 -2.94
C LEU A 59 18.47 -1.57 -3.47
N LEU A 60 17.15 -1.75 -3.59
CA LEU A 60 16.26 -0.74 -4.16
C LEU A 60 15.85 0.35 -3.16
N GLU A 61 15.78 0.02 -1.87
CA GLU A 61 15.16 0.84 -0.83
C GLU A 61 15.76 2.24 -0.74
N SER A 62 17.09 2.38 -0.83
CA SER A 62 17.75 3.69 -0.76
C SER A 62 17.36 4.64 -1.89
N SER A 63 17.14 4.13 -3.10
CA SER A 63 16.86 4.96 -4.29
C SER A 63 15.36 5.14 -4.52
N VAL A 64 14.56 4.10 -4.27
CA VAL A 64 13.10 4.18 -4.40
C VAL A 64 12.51 5.07 -3.30
N ASN A 65 13.02 5.01 -2.06
CA ASN A 65 12.53 5.87 -0.97
C ASN A 65 12.74 7.37 -1.27
N GLN A 66 13.76 7.75 -2.03
CA GLN A 66 14.02 9.15 -2.40
C GLN A 66 12.94 9.72 -3.34
N ARG A 67 12.12 8.87 -3.95
CA ARG A 67 11.04 9.31 -4.86
C ARG A 67 9.82 9.69 -4.05
N LYS A 68 9.23 10.85 -4.36
CA LYS A 68 7.94 11.26 -3.78
C LYS A 68 6.81 10.37 -4.31
N PRO A 69 5.78 10.06 -3.50
CA PRO A 69 4.53 9.52 -4.01
C PRO A 69 3.98 10.39 -5.15
N PHE A 70 3.35 9.77 -6.13
CA PHE A 70 2.83 10.49 -7.29
C PHE A 70 1.43 10.03 -7.69
N GLU A 71 0.67 10.95 -8.27
CA GLU A 71 -0.68 10.67 -8.78
C GLU A 71 -0.61 9.92 -10.12
N ILE A 72 -1.49 8.94 -10.27
CA ILE A 72 -1.85 8.31 -11.55
C ILE A 72 -3.30 8.65 -11.86
N GLU A 73 -3.54 9.09 -13.10
CA GLU A 73 -4.87 9.29 -13.66
C GLU A 73 -5.10 8.34 -14.85
N PHE A 74 -6.25 7.66 -14.85
CA PHE A 74 -6.76 6.93 -16.00
C PHE A 74 -8.09 7.53 -16.45
N ASP A 75 -8.14 8.10 -17.64
CA ASP A 75 -9.36 8.65 -18.24
C ASP A 75 -9.72 7.94 -19.56
N LYS A 76 -10.66 8.50 -20.31
CA LYS A 76 -11.14 7.91 -21.57
C LYS A 76 -10.06 7.86 -22.66
N THR A 77 -9.00 8.65 -22.53
CA THR A 77 -7.85 8.67 -23.45
C THR A 77 -6.82 7.60 -23.12
N SER A 78 -6.86 7.03 -21.92
CA SER A 78 -5.90 6.02 -21.45
C SER A 78 -6.00 4.67 -22.15
N PHE A 79 -7.11 4.36 -22.83
CA PHE A 79 -7.34 3.05 -23.44
C PHE A 79 -6.48 2.84 -24.68
N GLU A 80 -5.68 1.79 -24.64
CA GLU A 80 -4.83 1.34 -25.74
C GLU A 80 -4.81 -0.19 -25.82
N TYR A 81 -4.27 -0.72 -26.91
CA TYR A 81 -4.08 -2.15 -27.08
C TYR A 81 -2.81 -2.43 -27.86
N PHE A 82 -2.29 -3.65 -27.70
CA PHE A 82 -1.21 -4.17 -28.54
C PHE A 82 -1.59 -5.54 -29.09
N LYS A 83 -1.07 -5.84 -30.28
CA LYS A 83 -1.33 -7.11 -30.97
C LYS A 83 -0.59 -8.26 -30.29
N GLN A 84 -1.27 -9.38 -30.15
CA GLN A 84 -0.71 -10.67 -29.75
C GLN A 84 -0.51 -11.55 -30.99
N LYS A 85 -0.18 -12.83 -30.82
CA LYS A 85 -0.08 -13.78 -31.93
C LYS A 85 -1.46 -13.95 -32.61
N GLY A 86 -1.46 -13.97 -33.94
CA GLY A 86 -2.68 -14.12 -34.73
C GLY A 86 -3.60 -12.88 -34.64
N ASN A 87 -4.90 -13.11 -34.48
CA ASN A 87 -5.91 -12.04 -34.42
C ASN A 87 -6.18 -11.54 -32.99
N GLU A 88 -5.52 -12.11 -31.97
CA GLU A 88 -5.69 -11.69 -30.57
C GLU A 88 -4.97 -10.36 -30.29
N CYS A 89 -5.49 -9.62 -29.32
CA CYS A 89 -4.86 -8.44 -28.75
C CYS A 89 -5.10 -8.38 -27.25
N THR A 90 -4.18 -7.72 -26.55
CA THR A 90 -4.34 -7.33 -25.16
C THR A 90 -4.67 -5.85 -25.13
N PHE A 91 -5.71 -5.51 -24.37
CA PHE A 91 -6.10 -4.12 -24.17
C PHE A 91 -5.90 -3.72 -22.71
N HIS A 92 -5.53 -2.46 -22.54
CA HIS A 92 -4.99 -1.92 -21.31
C HIS A 92 -5.30 -0.43 -21.19
N ILE A 93 -5.05 0.11 -20.01
CA ILE A 93 -5.05 1.55 -19.76
C ILE A 93 -3.64 2.00 -19.42
N ARG A 94 -3.22 3.14 -19.99
CA ARG A 94 -1.95 3.80 -19.69
C ARG A 94 -2.17 5.02 -18.80
N PRO A 95 -1.27 5.31 -17.84
CA PRO A 95 -1.33 6.54 -17.08
C PRO A 95 -1.35 7.73 -18.04
N LYS A 96 -2.30 8.65 -17.88
CA LYS A 96 -2.38 9.87 -18.71
C LYS A 96 -1.08 10.65 -18.72
N ILE A 97 -0.43 10.72 -17.54
CA ILE A 97 0.93 11.19 -17.36
C ILE A 97 1.72 10.03 -16.77
N ASN A 98 2.76 9.59 -17.46
CA ASN A 98 3.55 8.41 -17.07
C ASN A 98 5.00 8.74 -16.66
N LYS A 99 5.42 10.01 -16.69
CA LYS A 99 6.81 10.44 -16.44
C LYS A 99 7.39 9.82 -15.17
N ASN A 100 6.68 9.93 -14.05
CA ASN A 100 7.15 9.41 -12.76
C ASN A 100 7.25 7.88 -12.73
N VAL A 101 6.35 7.18 -13.44
CA VAL A 101 6.40 5.71 -13.55
C VAL A 101 7.61 5.28 -14.38
N VAL A 102 7.88 5.96 -15.50
CA VAL A 102 9.02 5.69 -16.38
C VAL A 102 10.34 6.00 -15.67
N GLU A 103 10.42 7.11 -14.93
CA GLU A 103 11.61 7.48 -14.17
C GLU A 103 11.88 6.51 -13.03
N LEU A 104 10.85 6.13 -12.28
CA LEU A 104 10.95 5.10 -11.23
C LEU A 104 11.43 3.77 -11.82
N GLN A 105 10.89 3.38 -12.98
CA GLN A 105 11.29 2.15 -13.64
C GLN A 105 12.75 2.19 -14.06
N ARG A 106 13.22 3.30 -14.67
CA ARG A 106 14.64 3.48 -15.04
C ARG A 106 15.59 3.37 -13.84
N ILE A 107 15.26 4.01 -12.72
CA ILE A 107 16.07 3.91 -11.49
C ILE A 107 16.18 2.45 -11.05
N ILE A 108 15.07 1.71 -11.10
CA ILE A 108 15.06 0.28 -10.79
C ILE A 108 15.90 -0.50 -11.81
N GLU A 109 15.85 -0.15 -13.10
CA GLU A 109 16.68 -0.80 -14.13
C GLU A 109 18.18 -0.59 -13.88
N ASP A 110 18.58 0.63 -13.53
CA ASP A 110 19.98 0.98 -13.29
C ASP A 110 20.57 0.23 -12.09
N ILE A 111 19.76 -0.02 -11.05
CA ILE A 111 20.16 -0.79 -9.86
C ILE A 111 20.17 -2.30 -10.14
N LEU A 112 19.25 -2.76 -10.99
CA LEU A 112 19.01 -4.18 -11.27
C LEU A 112 19.28 -4.56 -12.75
N PRO A 113 20.43 -4.18 -13.35
CA PRO A 113 20.63 -4.29 -14.79
C PRO A 113 20.63 -5.74 -15.29
N ASN A 114 21.03 -6.70 -14.44
CA ASN A 114 21.09 -8.12 -14.78
C ASN A 114 19.74 -8.83 -14.70
N TYR A 115 18.69 -8.17 -14.21
CA TYR A 115 17.38 -8.77 -13.95
C TYR A 115 16.34 -8.41 -15.02
N LEU A 116 16.73 -7.56 -15.97
CA LEU A 116 15.91 -7.15 -17.10
C LEU A 116 16.40 -7.85 -18.36
N LYS A 117 15.53 -8.68 -18.94
CA LYS A 117 15.81 -9.40 -20.19
C LYS A 117 15.19 -8.75 -21.42
N SER A 118 14.39 -7.70 -21.25
CA SER A 118 13.65 -7.08 -22.36
C SER A 118 14.49 -6.03 -23.06
N THR A 119 14.62 -6.15 -24.38
CA THR A 119 15.18 -5.10 -25.25
C THR A 119 14.12 -4.08 -25.68
N ARG A 120 12.86 -4.28 -25.30
CA ARG A 120 11.76 -3.37 -25.65
C ARG A 120 11.70 -2.20 -24.67
N PRO A 121 11.39 -0.97 -25.14
CA PRO A 121 11.14 0.16 -24.27
C PRO A 121 10.06 -0.15 -23.24
N PHE A 122 10.25 0.36 -22.03
CA PHE A 122 9.26 0.28 -20.97
C PHE A 122 8.02 1.11 -21.32
N GLU A 123 6.85 0.50 -21.20
CA GLU A 123 5.56 1.19 -21.34
C GLU A 123 4.68 0.88 -20.14
N ALA A 124 4.43 1.88 -19.30
CA ALA A 124 3.55 1.75 -18.16
C ALA A 124 2.10 1.50 -18.61
N HIS A 125 1.54 0.35 -18.25
CA HIS A 125 0.15 -0.01 -18.53
C HIS A 125 -0.43 -0.95 -17.48
N LEU A 126 -1.75 -0.90 -17.33
CA LEU A 126 -2.55 -1.84 -16.56
C LEU A 126 -3.46 -2.60 -17.50
N THR A 127 -3.28 -3.92 -17.57
CA THR A 127 -4.07 -4.80 -18.45
C THR A 127 -5.52 -4.89 -17.99
N LEU A 128 -6.45 -4.68 -18.92
CA LEU A 128 -7.89 -4.83 -18.68
C LEU A 128 -8.47 -6.12 -19.28
N GLY A 129 -7.82 -6.70 -20.29
CA GLY A 129 -8.21 -8.00 -20.80
C GLY A 129 -7.64 -8.32 -22.17
N GLN A 130 -8.19 -9.36 -22.80
CA GLN A 130 -7.83 -9.80 -24.13
C GLN A 130 -9.07 -9.97 -25.02
N THR A 131 -8.93 -9.68 -26.31
CA THR A 131 -10.00 -9.83 -27.31
C THR A 131 -9.40 -9.99 -28.71
N THR A 132 -10.21 -9.99 -29.76
CA THR A 132 -9.73 -9.95 -31.14
C THR A 132 -9.56 -8.53 -31.65
N THR A 133 -8.58 -8.32 -32.52
CA THR A 133 -8.32 -7.04 -33.19
C THR A 133 -9.52 -6.51 -33.99
N SER A 134 -10.43 -7.38 -34.42
CA SER A 134 -11.69 -7.00 -35.08
C SER A 134 -12.74 -6.42 -34.14
N ARG A 135 -12.68 -6.71 -32.84
CA ARG A 135 -13.70 -6.30 -31.85
C ARG A 135 -13.26 -5.12 -30.98
N ILE A 136 -11.96 -4.82 -30.96
CA ILE A 136 -11.40 -3.90 -29.97
C ILE A 136 -11.93 -2.46 -30.11
N SER A 137 -12.17 -1.99 -31.34
CA SER A 137 -12.69 -0.64 -31.60
C SER A 137 -14.08 -0.45 -31.00
N ASP A 138 -15.00 -1.39 -31.22
CA ASP A 138 -16.36 -1.33 -30.69
C ASP A 138 -16.35 -1.45 -29.17
N MET A 139 -15.53 -2.35 -28.62
CA MET A 139 -15.35 -2.49 -27.17
C MET A 139 -14.84 -1.20 -26.54
N PHE A 140 -13.91 -0.49 -27.18
CA PHE A 140 -13.43 0.81 -26.68
C PHE A 140 -14.52 1.87 -26.68
N ILE A 141 -15.42 1.90 -27.66
CA ILE A 141 -16.55 2.85 -27.64
C ILE A 141 -17.42 2.60 -26.41
N GLU A 142 -17.81 1.35 -26.16
CA GLU A 142 -18.64 0.97 -25.01
C GLU A 142 -17.95 1.23 -23.67
N MET A 143 -16.68 0.85 -23.54
CA MET A 143 -15.90 1.06 -22.32
C MET A 143 -15.71 2.54 -22.04
N LYS A 144 -15.30 3.34 -23.04
CA LYS A 144 -15.10 4.80 -22.87
C LYS A 144 -16.40 5.53 -22.58
N ALA A 145 -17.54 5.06 -23.08
CA ALA A 145 -18.84 5.64 -22.76
C ALA A 145 -19.15 5.51 -21.25
N LYS A 146 -18.83 4.36 -20.65
CA LYS A 146 -19.09 4.04 -19.24
C LYS A 146 -17.96 4.45 -18.29
N TRP A 147 -16.75 4.70 -18.81
CA TRP A 147 -15.57 4.96 -17.99
C TRP A 147 -15.67 6.28 -17.22
N LYS A 148 -15.57 6.18 -15.89
CA LYS A 148 -15.37 7.32 -14.99
C LYS A 148 -13.87 7.47 -14.72
N PRO A 149 -13.29 8.68 -14.84
CA PRO A 149 -11.88 8.90 -14.54
C PRO A 149 -11.49 8.36 -13.17
N ILE A 150 -10.38 7.63 -13.12
CA ILE A 150 -9.81 7.08 -11.89
C ILE A 150 -8.56 7.87 -11.55
N LYS A 151 -8.45 8.33 -10.30
CA LYS A 151 -7.27 9.00 -9.76
C LYS A 151 -6.85 8.36 -8.44
N PHE A 152 -5.56 8.13 -8.27
CA PHE A 152 -5.01 7.62 -7.02
C PHE A 152 -3.53 7.96 -6.89
N ILE A 153 -3.04 7.92 -5.65
CA ILE A 153 -1.62 8.06 -5.35
C ILE A 153 -0.97 6.68 -5.35
N ILE A 154 0.18 6.58 -6.00
CA ILE A 154 1.14 5.50 -5.81
C ILE A 154 2.17 5.95 -4.80
N ASP A 155 2.27 5.20 -3.70
CA ASP A 155 3.18 5.46 -2.59
C ASP A 155 4.14 4.30 -2.34
N ARG A 156 4.09 3.23 -3.13
CA ARG A 156 4.97 2.07 -2.99
C ARG A 156 5.16 1.27 -4.27
N VAL A 157 6.31 0.60 -4.32
CA VAL A 157 6.61 -0.51 -5.23
C VAL A 157 6.38 -1.82 -4.50
N CYS A 158 5.72 -2.78 -5.14
CA CYS A 158 5.36 -4.06 -4.55
C CYS A 158 6.15 -5.20 -5.20
N MET A 159 6.65 -6.12 -4.37
CA MET A 159 7.13 -7.43 -4.79
C MET A 159 6.03 -8.45 -4.49
N ILE A 160 5.52 -9.07 -5.55
CA ILE A 160 4.45 -10.05 -5.45
C ILE A 160 4.95 -11.42 -5.87
N SER A 161 4.37 -12.46 -5.28
CA SER A 161 4.58 -13.83 -5.72
C SER A 161 3.30 -14.65 -5.65
N ARG A 162 3.29 -15.75 -6.39
CA ARG A 162 2.31 -16.81 -6.30
C ARG A 162 3.00 -18.15 -6.08
N GLU A 163 2.23 -19.10 -5.57
CA GLU A 163 2.63 -20.48 -5.43
C GLU A 163 2.73 -21.20 -6.80
N ASN A 164 2.99 -22.51 -6.76
CA ASN A 164 3.37 -23.27 -7.95
C ASN A 164 2.27 -23.42 -9.00
N ASN A 165 0.99 -23.45 -8.61
CA ASN A 165 -0.12 -23.71 -9.52
C ASN A 165 -0.45 -22.45 -10.34
N SER A 166 -0.84 -22.64 -11.60
CA SER A 166 -1.16 -21.55 -12.52
C SER A 166 -2.37 -20.72 -12.09
N ASP A 167 -3.18 -21.24 -11.18
CA ASP A 167 -4.40 -20.60 -10.66
C ASP A 167 -4.16 -19.89 -9.32
N ASP A 168 -2.98 -20.06 -8.72
CA ASP A 168 -2.64 -19.44 -7.44
C ASP A 168 -2.58 -17.92 -7.57
N LEU A 169 -3.28 -17.22 -6.66
CA LEU A 169 -3.31 -15.78 -6.62
C LEU A 169 -1.93 -15.22 -6.31
N PHE A 170 -1.56 -14.15 -7.01
CA PHE A 170 -0.45 -13.32 -6.58
C PHE A 170 -0.81 -12.60 -5.28
N THR A 171 0.13 -12.60 -4.34
CA THR A 171 0.02 -11.90 -3.06
C THR A 171 1.23 -11.01 -2.86
N ILE A 172 1.04 -9.89 -2.14
CA ILE A 172 2.14 -9.00 -1.78
C ILE A 172 3.01 -9.67 -0.73
N LYS A 173 4.30 -9.82 -1.05
CA LYS A 173 5.30 -10.39 -0.14
C LYS A 173 6.19 -9.33 0.47
N ASN A 174 6.52 -8.29 -0.31
CA ASN A 174 7.34 -7.18 0.14
C ASN A 174 6.92 -5.86 -0.53
N GLN A 175 7.31 -4.74 0.06
CA GLN A 175 7.01 -3.41 -0.46
C GLN A 175 8.13 -2.42 -0.12
N ILE A 176 8.32 -1.41 -0.98
CA ILE A 176 9.26 -0.30 -0.80
C ILE A 176 8.49 0.98 -1.01
N LEU A 177 8.53 1.89 -0.04
CA LEU A 177 7.75 3.12 -0.11
C LEU A 177 8.42 4.14 -1.02
N LEU A 178 7.61 5.00 -1.62
CA LEU A 178 8.03 6.29 -2.14
C LEU A 178 7.86 7.30 -1.00
N VAL A 179 8.94 7.90 -0.53
CA VAL A 179 8.91 8.85 0.61
C VAL A 179 9.19 10.27 0.14
N GLY A 180 10.18 10.44 -0.73
CA GLY A 180 10.76 11.74 -1.09
C GLY A 180 11.92 12.11 -0.16
N SER A 181 12.99 12.68 -0.72
CA SER A 181 13.97 13.45 0.05
C SER A 181 13.43 14.88 0.31
N GLU A 182 13.82 15.48 1.44
CA GLU A 182 13.56 16.91 1.73
C GLU A 182 14.36 17.84 0.81
N GLU A 183 15.31 17.31 0.05
CA GLU A 183 16.12 18.06 -0.91
C GLU A 183 15.56 17.90 -2.32
N GLU A 184 14.67 18.81 -2.69
CA GLU A 184 14.49 19.29 -4.06
C GLU A 184 13.84 20.68 -3.96
N GLN A 185 14.70 21.69 -3.81
CA GLN A 185 14.34 23.06 -4.13
C GLN A 185 14.07 23.15 -5.63
N ASP A 186 12.95 23.76 -5.99
CA ASP A 186 12.59 24.18 -7.32
C ASP A 186 13.74 24.97 -7.99
N HIS A 187 14.44 24.35 -8.93
CA HIS A 187 15.23 25.09 -9.90
C HIS A 187 14.33 25.54 -11.06
N ASN A 188 13.63 26.65 -10.86
CA ASN A 188 13.53 27.76 -11.83
C ASN A 188 12.52 28.80 -11.34
N GLU A 189 13.00 29.80 -10.60
CA GLU A 189 12.54 31.18 -10.79
C GLU A 189 13.68 32.12 -10.42
N GLN A 190 14.01 33.01 -11.36
CA GLN A 190 15.10 33.97 -11.27
C GLN A 190 14.87 34.90 -10.06
N TYR A 191 15.75 34.83 -9.05
CA TYR A 191 15.82 35.85 -8.01
C TYR A 191 17.19 36.54 -7.99
N ILE A 192 17.10 37.85 -8.03
CA ILE A 192 18.16 38.85 -7.98
C ILE A 192 18.95 38.70 -6.67
N HIS A 193 20.28 38.76 -6.78
CA HIS A 193 21.21 38.75 -5.65
C HIS A 193 20.83 39.82 -4.61
N ILE A 194 20.47 39.37 -3.41
CA ILE A 194 20.55 40.16 -2.18
C ILE A 194 21.37 39.33 -1.20
N GLU A 195 22.54 39.82 -0.82
CA GLU A 195 23.38 39.22 0.21
C GLU A 195 22.61 39.13 1.52
N GLN A 196 22.59 37.94 2.14
CA GLN A 196 22.15 37.77 3.52
C GLN A 196 23.18 37.01 4.36
N PRO A 197 23.27 37.34 5.65
CA PRO A 197 24.42 37.03 6.49
C PRO A 197 24.40 35.61 7.06
N LEU A 198 25.60 35.16 7.41
CA LEU A 198 25.96 33.88 8.01
C LEU A 198 24.99 33.43 9.14
N VAL A 199 24.14 32.44 8.87
CA VAL A 199 23.32 31.76 9.89
C VAL A 199 24.05 30.50 10.36
N LYS A 200 24.36 30.45 11.65
CA LYS A 200 24.95 29.29 12.35
C LYS A 200 24.02 28.08 12.25
N GLU A 201 24.57 26.94 11.85
CA GLU A 201 23.93 25.63 11.95
C GLU A 201 23.39 25.38 13.36
N ILE A 202 22.08 25.20 13.47
CA ILE A 202 21.46 24.53 14.61
C ILE A 202 21.27 23.08 14.20
N ARG A 203 22.17 22.19 14.65
CA ARG A 203 21.96 20.74 14.54
C ARG A 203 20.73 20.37 15.38
N SER A 204 19.63 19.98 14.74
CA SER A 204 18.46 19.48 15.45
C SER A 204 18.77 18.11 16.05
N THR A 205 18.88 18.03 17.37
CA THR A 205 19.03 16.80 18.15
C THR A 205 17.68 16.10 18.36
N LEU A 206 16.89 15.89 17.31
CA LEU A 206 15.66 15.12 17.41
C LEU A 206 15.98 13.64 17.19
N THR A 207 15.96 12.85 18.26
CA THR A 207 16.02 11.39 18.20
C THR A 207 14.73 10.87 17.56
N THR A 208 14.82 10.33 16.35
CA THR A 208 13.72 9.65 15.67
C THR A 208 13.18 8.50 16.52
N LYS A 209 11.87 8.49 16.79
CA LYS A 209 11.21 7.37 17.48
C LYS A 209 10.78 6.30 16.48
N TYR A 210 10.60 5.08 16.97
CA TYR A 210 10.09 3.96 16.20
C TYR A 210 8.89 3.32 16.90
N TYR A 211 7.89 2.93 16.13
CA TYR A 211 6.65 2.35 16.62
C TYR A 211 6.46 0.97 15.99
N LEU A 212 6.36 -0.05 16.82
CA LEU A 212 5.86 -1.36 16.39
C LEU A 212 4.33 -1.28 16.41
N CYS A 213 3.67 -1.53 15.29
CA CYS A 213 2.24 -1.29 15.15
C CYS A 213 1.54 -2.29 14.23
N ILE A 214 0.25 -2.46 14.45
CA ILE A 214 -0.68 -3.06 13.49
C ILE A 214 -1.28 -1.92 12.66
N ILE A 215 -1.35 -2.12 11.35
CA ILE A 215 -2.01 -1.20 10.43
C ILE A 215 -3.19 -1.96 9.83
N PRO A 216 -4.44 -1.48 10.00
CA PRO A 216 -5.60 -2.16 9.47
C PRO A 216 -5.54 -2.26 7.94
N PRO A 217 -6.18 -3.28 7.34
CA PRO A 217 -6.36 -3.35 5.90
C PRO A 217 -7.04 -2.10 5.34
N ASN A 218 -6.75 -1.78 4.09
CA ASN A 218 -7.33 -0.61 3.42
C ASN A 218 -8.86 -0.69 3.37
N GLU A 219 -9.43 -1.88 3.13
CA GLU A 219 -10.88 -2.09 3.13
C GLU A 219 -11.51 -1.69 4.47
N PHE A 220 -10.92 -2.13 5.59
CA PHE A 220 -11.37 -1.77 6.93
C PHE A 220 -11.25 -0.27 7.17
N SER A 221 -10.12 0.33 6.78
CA SER A 221 -9.87 1.77 6.92
C SER A 221 -10.83 2.61 6.06
N ALA A 222 -11.15 2.18 4.84
CA ALA A 222 -12.07 2.86 3.93
C ALA A 222 -13.51 2.79 4.45
N ARG A 223 -13.97 1.63 4.93
CA ARG A 223 -15.28 1.50 5.60
C ARG A 223 -15.39 2.42 6.82
N LEU A 224 -14.33 2.52 7.60
CA LEU A 224 -14.25 3.46 8.72
C LEU A 224 -14.41 4.90 8.25
N LEU A 225 -13.61 5.33 7.27
CA LEU A 225 -13.64 6.69 6.74
C LEU A 225 -15.02 7.09 6.22
N TYR A 226 -15.74 6.16 5.58
CA TYR A 226 -17.11 6.38 5.10
C TYR A 226 -18.08 6.81 6.22
N LEU A 227 -17.92 6.27 7.44
CA LEU A 227 -18.76 6.68 8.58
C LEU A 227 -18.60 8.17 8.93
N PHE A 228 -17.45 8.76 8.58
CA PHE A 228 -17.09 10.13 8.90
C PHE A 228 -17.28 11.11 7.73
N GLU A 229 -17.87 10.68 6.61
CA GLU A 229 -18.20 11.58 5.51
C GLU A 229 -19.09 12.74 5.99
N ASP A 230 -18.83 13.93 5.47
CA ASP A 230 -19.53 15.17 5.84
C ASP A 230 -19.39 15.58 7.32
N THR A 231 -18.32 15.12 8.00
CA THR A 231 -17.99 15.54 9.38
C THR A 231 -16.65 16.28 9.46
N SER A 232 -16.32 16.81 10.64
CA SER A 232 -15.03 17.46 10.93
C SER A 232 -13.85 16.49 11.08
N PHE A 233 -14.06 15.18 10.90
CA PHE A 233 -13.07 14.16 11.20
C PHE A 233 -11.75 14.36 10.42
N ARG A 234 -10.63 14.35 11.15
CA ARG A 234 -9.28 14.41 10.60
C ARG A 234 -8.56 13.10 10.91
N PRO A 235 -8.44 12.19 9.95
CA PRO A 235 -7.83 10.89 10.18
C PRO A 235 -6.33 11.02 10.46
N LEU A 236 -5.85 10.26 11.44
CA LEU A 236 -4.45 9.87 11.56
C LEU A 236 -4.14 8.91 10.40
N LYS A 237 -3.07 9.18 9.64
CA LYS A 237 -2.70 8.34 8.51
C LYS A 237 -1.30 7.73 8.76
N PRO A 238 -1.17 6.39 8.80
CA PRO A 238 -2.25 5.39 8.79
C PRO A 238 -3.01 5.32 10.13
N PHE A 239 -4.23 4.76 10.12
CA PHE A 239 -4.80 4.25 11.37
C PHE A 239 -3.89 3.15 11.90
N GLN A 240 -3.67 3.12 13.21
CA GLN A 240 -2.70 2.19 13.78
C GLN A 240 -3.01 1.82 15.22
N ILE A 241 -2.65 0.57 15.56
CA ILE A 241 -2.56 0.09 16.94
C ILE A 241 -1.08 0.06 17.28
N ILE A 242 -0.65 0.93 18.20
CA ILE A 242 0.74 0.94 18.67
C ILE A 242 0.92 -0.18 19.70
N LEU A 243 1.87 -1.07 19.43
CA LEU A 243 2.24 -2.20 20.28
C LEU A 243 3.43 -1.88 21.19
N ALA A 244 4.37 -1.09 20.68
CA ALA A 244 5.55 -0.65 21.41
C ALA A 244 6.17 0.60 20.76
N GLU A 245 6.85 1.41 21.57
CA GLU A 245 7.68 2.53 21.13
C GLU A 245 9.15 2.24 21.47
N TYR A 246 10.06 2.68 20.59
CA TYR A 246 11.50 2.54 20.75
C TYR A 246 12.22 3.85 20.41
N ASP A 247 13.27 4.16 21.17
CA ASP A 247 14.16 5.32 20.93
C ASP A 247 15.19 5.08 19.82
N CYS A 248 15.35 3.82 19.41
CA CYS A 248 16.22 3.39 18.33
C CYS A 248 15.62 2.16 17.65
N ILE A 249 16.17 1.77 16.49
CA ILE A 249 15.70 0.59 15.77
C ILE A 249 15.94 -0.66 16.65
N PRO A 250 14.88 -1.42 17.02
CA PRO A 250 15.01 -2.65 17.79
C PRO A 250 15.64 -3.78 16.97
N ASN A 251 16.17 -4.80 17.64
CA ASN A 251 16.75 -5.98 16.99
C ASN A 251 15.69 -6.72 16.15
N GLU A 252 15.86 -6.70 14.83
CA GLU A 252 14.95 -7.31 13.88
C GLU A 252 14.80 -8.83 14.09
N SER A 253 15.90 -9.54 14.29
CA SER A 253 15.90 -11.01 14.45
C SER A 253 15.14 -11.43 15.69
N ASP A 254 15.32 -10.72 16.81
CA ASP A 254 14.60 -11.01 18.05
C ASP A 254 13.10 -10.74 17.90
N LEU A 255 12.72 -9.63 17.26
CA LEU A 255 11.32 -9.33 16.97
C LEU A 255 10.72 -10.37 16.03
N ARG A 256 11.44 -10.78 14.99
CA ARG A 256 11.00 -11.80 14.03
C ARG A 256 10.76 -13.14 14.71
N LEU A 257 11.63 -13.56 15.63
CA LEU A 257 11.45 -14.78 16.43
C LEU A 257 10.23 -14.70 17.35
N LYS A 258 10.08 -13.58 18.08
CA LYS A 258 8.96 -13.38 19.01
C LYS A 258 7.61 -13.31 18.26
N ILE A 259 7.51 -12.42 17.27
CA ILE A 259 6.27 -12.19 16.51
C ILE A 259 5.92 -13.43 15.66
N GLY A 260 6.92 -14.06 15.03
CA GLY A 260 6.73 -15.25 14.22
C GLY A 260 6.28 -16.50 15.00
N SER A 261 6.29 -16.46 16.34
CA SER A 261 5.73 -17.52 17.18
C SER A 261 4.22 -17.35 17.44
N ILE A 262 3.69 -16.15 17.23
CA ILE A 262 2.31 -15.79 17.54
C ILE A 262 1.42 -16.20 16.36
N PRO A 263 0.40 -17.05 16.57
CA PRO A 263 -0.54 -17.41 15.51
C PRO A 263 -1.29 -16.18 15.00
N LYS A 264 -1.57 -16.14 13.70
CA LYS A 264 -2.53 -15.18 13.15
C LYS A 264 -3.84 -15.24 13.93
N PHE A 265 -4.47 -14.09 14.08
CA PHE A 265 -5.75 -13.96 14.77
C PHE A 265 -6.56 -12.82 14.18
N THR A 266 -7.87 -12.90 14.37
CA THR A 266 -8.79 -11.85 13.97
C THR A 266 -8.99 -10.89 15.13
N ILE A 267 -8.95 -9.58 14.86
CA ILE A 267 -9.37 -8.55 15.82
C ILE A 267 -10.78 -8.10 15.46
N ASP A 268 -11.62 -7.90 16.48
CA ASP A 268 -13.02 -7.50 16.31
C ASP A 268 -13.31 -6.18 17.03
N PHE A 269 -14.18 -5.36 16.42
CA PHE A 269 -14.68 -4.10 16.94
C PHE A 269 -16.22 -4.10 16.93
N GLY A 270 -16.81 -4.27 18.11
CA GLY A 270 -18.26 -4.26 18.29
C GLY A 270 -18.87 -2.86 18.27
N ALA A 271 -20.20 -2.79 18.37
CA ALA A 271 -20.97 -1.55 18.34
C ALA A 271 -20.60 -0.51 19.45
N ARG A 272 -19.91 -0.94 20.50
CA ARG A 272 -19.45 -0.08 21.61
C ARG A 272 -17.94 0.17 21.62
N SER A 273 -17.24 -0.22 20.55
CA SER A 273 -15.79 -0.06 20.45
C SER A 273 -15.38 1.40 20.26
N ILE A 274 -16.23 2.23 19.67
CA ILE A 274 -15.93 3.64 19.44
C ILE A 274 -15.85 4.41 20.76
N CYS A 275 -14.76 5.13 20.93
CA CYS A 275 -14.46 5.91 22.12
C CYS A 275 -13.89 7.27 21.73
N PHE A 276 -14.16 8.29 22.55
CA PHE A 276 -13.70 9.65 22.33
C PHE A 276 -13.01 10.20 23.57
N ASN A 277 -11.85 10.83 23.37
CA ASN A 277 -11.14 11.54 24.41
C ASN A 277 -11.46 13.04 24.33
N TYR A 278 -12.20 13.53 25.31
CA TYR A 278 -12.64 14.93 25.37
C TYR A 278 -11.51 15.95 25.54
N SER A 279 -10.37 15.58 26.12
CA SER A 279 -9.26 16.52 26.32
C SER A 279 -8.40 16.69 25.07
N THR A 280 -8.26 15.63 24.28
CA THR A 280 -7.43 15.63 23.05
C THR A 280 -8.25 15.71 21.77
N SER A 281 -9.59 15.67 21.87
CA SER A 281 -10.51 15.52 20.74
C SER A 281 -10.22 14.31 19.84
N ARG A 282 -9.60 13.27 20.41
CA ARG A 282 -9.20 12.08 19.65
C ARG A 282 -10.24 10.97 19.72
N LEU A 283 -10.46 10.34 18.58
CA LEU A 283 -11.32 9.19 18.41
C LEU A 283 -10.49 7.92 18.27
N PHE A 284 -10.98 6.84 18.85
CA PHE A 284 -10.32 5.54 18.84
C PHE A 284 -11.32 4.39 18.89
N LEU A 285 -10.91 3.21 18.43
CA LEU A 285 -11.67 1.97 18.61
C LEU A 285 -10.96 1.05 19.60
N LYS A 286 -11.71 0.50 20.55
CA LYS A 286 -11.25 -0.56 21.44
C LYS A 286 -11.69 -1.93 20.94
N PRO A 287 -10.79 -2.91 20.82
CA PRO A 287 -11.18 -4.24 20.38
C PRO A 287 -12.06 -4.94 21.42
N THR A 288 -12.99 -5.78 20.97
CA THR A 288 -13.83 -6.63 21.83
C THR A 288 -13.06 -7.83 22.37
N ASN A 289 -12.05 -8.29 21.62
CA ASN A 289 -11.28 -9.50 21.89
C ASN A 289 -9.80 -9.19 22.22
N ILE A 290 -9.60 -8.33 23.22
CA ILE A 290 -8.28 -7.83 23.67
C ILE A 290 -7.28 -8.94 24.05
N GLU A 291 -7.74 -10.10 24.51
CA GLU A 291 -6.88 -11.23 24.88
C GLU A 291 -5.95 -11.72 23.74
N PHE A 292 -6.37 -11.58 22.48
CA PHE A 292 -5.54 -11.94 21.34
C PHE A 292 -4.46 -10.90 21.09
N ILE A 293 -4.82 -9.62 21.19
CA ILE A 293 -3.87 -8.53 20.95
C ILE A 293 -2.85 -8.40 22.07
N GLN A 294 -3.21 -8.80 23.30
CA GLN A 294 -2.27 -8.85 24.44
C GLN A 294 -1.05 -9.75 24.18
N ARG A 295 -1.16 -10.75 23.28
CA ARG A 295 -0.02 -11.57 22.86
C ARG A 295 1.09 -10.76 22.19
N LEU A 296 0.74 -9.59 21.64
CA LEU A 296 1.65 -8.65 21.00
C LEU A 296 2.15 -7.55 21.94
N ASN A 297 1.79 -7.57 23.22
CA ASN A 297 2.34 -6.66 24.23
C ASN A 297 3.75 -7.08 24.64
N LEU A 298 4.69 -7.02 23.69
CA LEU A 298 6.04 -7.57 23.84
C LEU A 298 6.86 -6.90 24.95
N ASN A 299 6.49 -5.66 25.33
CA ASN A 299 7.16 -4.87 26.35
C ASN A 299 6.48 -4.96 27.73
N ASN A 300 5.41 -5.76 27.88
CA ASN A 300 4.61 -5.88 29.10
C ASN A 300 4.12 -4.50 29.62
N ASP A 301 3.71 -3.61 28.72
CA ASP A 301 3.12 -2.34 29.10
C ASP A 301 1.77 -2.59 29.78
N LYS A 302 1.62 -2.13 31.03
CA LYS A 302 0.40 -2.30 31.82
C LYS A 302 -0.78 -1.49 31.28
N ASN A 303 -0.50 -0.46 30.49
CA ASN A 303 -1.51 0.41 29.88
C ASN A 303 -1.91 -0.06 28.48
N PHE A 304 -1.31 -1.15 27.97
CA PHE A 304 -1.64 -1.67 26.66
C PHE A 304 -3.06 -2.23 26.63
N ASP A 305 -3.92 -1.61 25.82
CA ASP A 305 -5.31 -2.02 25.64
C ASP A 305 -5.68 -2.31 24.18
N GLY A 306 -4.69 -2.36 23.29
CA GLY A 306 -4.88 -2.66 21.87
C GLY A 306 -5.70 -1.62 21.11
N THR A 307 -5.79 -0.40 21.63
CA THR A 307 -6.58 0.67 21.01
C THR A 307 -6.10 1.01 19.59
N LEU A 308 -7.04 1.01 18.65
CA LEU A 308 -6.84 1.54 17.30
C LEU A 308 -7.08 3.05 17.31
N THR A 309 -6.03 3.82 17.07
CA THR A 309 -6.12 5.28 17.00
C THR A 309 -6.61 5.70 15.63
N LEU A 310 -7.71 6.46 15.59
CA LEU A 310 -8.35 6.88 14.35
C LEU A 310 -7.94 8.30 13.94
N GLY A 311 -8.09 9.30 14.79
CA GLY A 311 -7.88 10.69 14.40
C GLY A 311 -8.55 11.68 15.34
N GLU A 312 -8.73 12.91 14.88
CA GLU A 312 -9.39 13.99 15.62
C GLU A 312 -10.80 14.24 15.09
N LEU A 313 -11.75 14.57 15.98
CA LEU A 313 -13.14 14.87 15.63
C LEU A 313 -13.66 16.02 16.50
N ASP A 314 -14.34 17.02 15.90
CA ASP A 314 -15.03 18.03 16.70
C ASP A 314 -16.14 17.38 17.53
N LYS A 315 -16.23 17.76 18.80
CA LYS A 315 -17.25 17.26 19.74
C LYS A 315 -18.69 17.38 19.20
N LYS A 316 -18.96 18.38 18.35
CA LYS A 316 -20.29 18.64 17.77
C LYS A 316 -20.79 17.48 16.89
N ASP A 317 -19.88 16.72 16.28
CA ASP A 317 -20.22 15.63 15.35
C ASP A 317 -20.34 14.28 16.06
N LEU A 318 -20.01 14.19 17.36
CA LEU A 318 -19.99 12.91 18.10
C LEU A 318 -21.34 12.19 18.11
N THR A 319 -22.44 12.92 18.25
CA THR A 319 -23.78 12.32 18.28
C THR A 319 -24.12 11.70 16.94
N GLU A 320 -23.81 12.40 15.83
CA GLU A 320 -24.02 11.89 14.48
C GLU A 320 -23.17 10.65 14.21
N ILE A 321 -21.87 10.72 14.53
CA ILE A 321 -20.96 9.58 14.40
C ILE A 321 -21.41 8.39 15.23
N GLY A 322 -21.82 8.61 16.49
CA GLY A 322 -22.32 7.53 17.35
C GLY A 322 -23.55 6.84 16.76
N ASN A 323 -24.46 7.62 16.14
CA ASN A 323 -25.64 7.07 15.46
C ASN A 323 -25.25 6.27 14.21
N ARG A 324 -24.39 6.82 13.35
CA ARG A 324 -23.89 6.13 12.14
C ARG A 324 -23.16 4.84 12.51
N PHE A 325 -22.32 4.87 13.54
CA PHE A 325 -21.65 3.69 14.07
C PHE A 325 -22.68 2.65 14.54
N THR A 326 -23.67 3.05 15.34
CA THR A 326 -24.68 2.09 15.82
C THR A 326 -25.55 1.49 14.70
N GLN A 327 -25.86 2.27 13.64
CA GLN A 327 -26.73 1.85 12.55
C GLN A 327 -26.01 1.01 11.48
N SER A 328 -24.77 1.35 11.16
CA SER A 328 -24.02 0.80 10.03
C SER A 328 -22.95 -0.21 10.43
N TRP A 329 -22.58 -0.29 11.72
CA TRP A 329 -21.50 -1.15 12.21
C TRP A 329 -22.05 -2.50 12.70
N THR A 330 -22.20 -3.46 11.79
CA THR A 330 -22.67 -4.83 12.10
C THR A 330 -21.52 -5.81 12.33
N PHE A 331 -21.68 -6.80 13.23
CA PHE A 331 -20.61 -7.74 13.63
C PHE A 331 -19.78 -8.33 12.47
N ASN A 332 -20.38 -8.63 11.32
CA ASN A 332 -19.68 -9.32 10.22
C ASN A 332 -18.74 -8.44 9.38
N THR A 333 -18.72 -7.12 9.57
CA THR A 333 -17.94 -6.17 8.74
C THR A 333 -16.81 -5.47 9.50
N ASN A 334 -16.67 -5.78 10.79
CA ASN A 334 -15.91 -4.96 11.74
C ASN A 334 -14.68 -5.67 12.29
N GLU A 335 -14.36 -6.81 11.69
CA GLU A 335 -13.18 -7.58 12.03
C GLU A 335 -12.18 -7.58 10.87
N PHE A 336 -10.92 -7.84 11.20
CA PHE A 336 -9.91 -8.16 10.20
C PHE A 336 -8.87 -9.12 10.77
N GLU A 337 -8.34 -9.99 9.92
CA GLU A 337 -7.19 -10.84 10.28
C GLU A 337 -5.94 -9.98 10.43
N ILE A 338 -5.23 -10.18 11.54
CA ILE A 338 -3.87 -9.69 11.73
C ILE A 338 -2.93 -10.81 11.31
N ASP A 339 -2.30 -10.63 10.15
CA ASP A 339 -1.27 -11.51 9.63
C ASP A 339 0.14 -10.90 9.73
N ARG A 340 0.23 -9.58 9.95
CA ARG A 340 1.48 -8.82 9.90
C ARG A 340 1.53 -7.69 10.93
N ILE A 341 2.72 -7.47 11.46
CA ILE A 341 3.11 -6.34 12.30
C ILE A 341 4.14 -5.51 11.56
N TYR A 342 4.12 -4.20 11.75
CA TYR A 342 5.04 -3.26 11.11
C TYR A 342 5.86 -2.53 12.16
N LEU A 343 7.14 -2.28 11.87
CA LEU A 343 7.90 -1.24 12.56
C LEU A 343 7.88 0.00 11.65
N ILE A 344 7.43 1.14 12.16
CA ILE A 344 7.47 2.43 11.48
C ILE A 344 8.30 3.43 12.29
N ASP A 345 8.79 4.51 11.69
CA ASP A 345 9.38 5.63 12.41
C ASP A 345 8.34 6.71 12.78
N SER A 346 8.75 7.75 13.51
CA SER A 346 7.88 8.87 13.90
C SER A 346 7.35 9.70 12.76
N ASN A 347 7.90 9.54 11.56
CA ASN A 347 7.39 10.16 10.34
C ASN A 347 6.45 9.22 9.57
N GLY A 348 6.12 8.05 10.13
CA GLY A 348 5.27 7.04 9.50
C GLY A 348 5.98 6.16 8.47
N ARG A 349 7.32 6.23 8.38
CA ARG A 349 8.10 5.45 7.39
C ARG A 349 8.28 4.02 7.90
N PHE A 350 7.88 3.03 7.10
CA PHE A 350 8.02 1.63 7.44
C PHE A 350 9.50 1.20 7.39
N GLN A 351 9.95 0.53 8.43
CA GLN A 351 11.29 -0.02 8.58
C GLN A 351 11.27 -1.54 8.32
N TYR A 352 10.41 -2.27 9.05
CA TYR A 352 10.31 -3.72 8.99
C TYR A 352 8.86 -4.18 8.97
N ASN A 353 8.64 -5.40 8.47
CA ASN A 353 7.40 -6.14 8.65
C ASN A 353 7.69 -7.54 9.16
N PHE A 354 6.77 -8.04 9.98
CA PHE A 354 6.87 -9.31 10.67
C PHE A 354 5.58 -10.09 10.47
N SER A 355 5.67 -11.23 9.80
CA SER A 355 4.52 -12.13 9.61
C SER A 355 4.24 -12.90 10.90
N LEU A 356 2.96 -13.02 11.26
CA LEU A 356 2.50 -13.94 12.28
C LEU A 356 2.50 -15.38 11.74
N LYS A 357 2.52 -16.36 12.63
CA LYS A 357 2.52 -17.78 12.32
C LYS A 357 1.20 -18.18 11.66
N SER A 358 1.25 -18.69 10.43
CA SER A 358 0.11 -19.35 9.80
C SER A 358 -0.34 -20.55 10.62
N GLN A 359 -1.64 -20.71 10.86
CA GLN A 359 -2.17 -21.93 11.44
C GLN A 359 -2.06 -23.05 10.41
N CYS A 360 -1.18 -24.04 10.63
CA CYS A 360 -1.25 -25.28 9.89
C CYS A 360 -2.48 -26.03 10.41
N PHE A 361 -3.51 -26.18 9.58
CA PHE A 361 -4.55 -27.17 9.83
C PHE A 361 -3.88 -28.54 9.74
N SER A 362 -3.71 -29.21 10.89
CA SER A 362 -3.30 -30.62 10.97
C SER A 362 -4.50 -31.53 10.80
#